data_AF-A0A2L1S8I1-F1
#
_entry.id   AF-A0A2L1S8I1-F1
#
_cell.length_a   1.000
_cell.length_b   1.000
_cell.length_c   1.000
_cell.angle_alpha   90.00
_cell.angle_beta   90.00
_cell.angle_gamma   90.00
#
_symmetry.space_group_name_H-M   'P 1'
#
loop_
_entity.id
_entity.type
_entity.pdbx_description
1 polymer ?
#
loop_
_entity_poly.entity_id
_entity_poly.type
_entity_poly.pdbx_seq_one_letter_code
_entity_poly.pdbx_strand_id
1 'polypeptide(L)'
;MMIRSQKILRSAKGQTCAFRFPGICNGGTETTVWAHLNGGRFGKGMGMKAHDVLGGHACFWCHRYIDGGHFTAPQMTDGEFFEGVLGGVTETYVRLIVAGLVIVPLDPERPASERAAKPRKPPEQRTKINSRNDWPTGQKIQSRNDLRKRERT
;
A
#
# COMPACT_ATOMS: atom_id res chain seq x y z
N MET A 1 -2.48 1.41 29.02
CA MET A 1 -2.40 2.83 28.62
C MET A 1 -3.25 3.04 27.36
N MET A 2 -4.04 4.12 27.29
CA MET A 2 -4.89 4.42 26.13
C MET A 2 -4.33 5.60 25.34
N ILE A 3 -4.21 5.46 24.02
CA ILE A 3 -3.63 6.51 23.16
C ILE A 3 -4.76 7.43 22.68
N ARG A 4 -4.66 8.72 23.00
CA ARG A 4 -5.65 9.74 22.65
C ARG A 4 -5.00 10.88 21.87
N SER A 5 -5.59 11.28 20.73
CA SER A 5 -5.03 12.31 19.85
C SER A 5 -6.12 13.00 19.03
N GLN A 6 -6.49 14.20 19.45
CA GLN A 6 -7.43 15.04 18.69
C GLN A 6 -6.90 15.41 17.30
N LYS A 7 -5.58 15.46 17.12
CA LYS A 7 -4.96 15.74 15.81
C LYS A 7 -5.27 14.62 14.82
N ILE A 8 -5.17 13.36 15.25
CA ILE A 8 -5.50 12.21 14.40
C ILE A 8 -7.00 12.18 14.12
N LEU A 9 -7.85 12.36 15.14
CA LEU A 9 -9.31 12.37 14.92
C LEU A 9 -9.75 13.44 13.91
N ARG A 10 -9.13 14.63 13.95
CA ARG A 10 -9.43 15.74 13.04
C ARG A 10 -8.79 15.59 11.66
N SER A 11 -7.79 14.73 11.50
CA SER A 11 -7.07 14.54 10.23
C SER A 11 -7.95 14.00 9.10
N ALA A 12 -9.06 13.35 9.43
CA ALA A 12 -10.00 12.80 8.46
C ALA A 12 -10.80 13.88 7.71
N LYS A 13 -10.93 15.10 8.27
CA LYS A 13 -11.75 16.15 7.66
C LYS A 13 -11.18 16.57 6.31
N GLY A 14 -12.01 16.52 5.26
CA GLY A 14 -11.61 16.87 3.90
C GLY A 14 -10.78 15.81 3.16
N GLN A 15 -10.54 14.65 3.79
CA GLN A 15 -9.84 13.53 3.16
C GLN A 15 -10.80 12.69 2.32
N THR A 16 -10.29 12.03 1.28
CA THR A 16 -11.08 11.00 0.59
C THR A 16 -11.23 9.78 1.49
N CYS A 17 -12.33 9.04 1.36
CA CYS A 17 -12.47 7.72 1.96
C CYS A 17 -11.30 6.83 1.51
N ALA A 18 -10.62 6.19 2.48
CA ALA A 18 -9.54 5.24 2.22
C ALA A 18 -10.06 3.81 2.04
N PHE A 19 -11.19 3.46 2.67
CA PHE A 19 -11.73 2.09 2.66
C PHE A 19 -12.33 1.68 1.31
N ARG A 20 -13.04 2.60 0.64
CA ARG A 20 -13.57 2.43 -0.74
C ARG A 20 -14.28 1.08 -1.01
N PHE A 21 -15.01 0.56 -0.02
CA PHE A 21 -15.78 -0.68 -0.17
C PHE A 21 -16.70 -0.63 -1.41
N PRO A 22 -16.60 -1.59 -2.35
CA PRO A 22 -17.44 -1.62 -3.54
C PRO A 22 -18.93 -1.66 -3.19
N GLY A 23 -19.75 -0.90 -3.90
CA GLY A 23 -21.21 -0.81 -3.65
C GLY A 23 -21.63 -0.08 -2.36
N ILE A 24 -20.69 0.18 -1.44
CA ILE A 24 -20.94 0.85 -0.15
C ILE A 24 -20.41 2.30 -0.16
N CYS A 25 -19.24 2.53 -0.73
CA CYS A 25 -18.57 3.83 -0.67
C CYS A 25 -19.29 4.89 -1.52
N ASN A 26 -19.48 6.10 -0.98
CA ASN A 26 -19.98 7.26 -1.72
C ASN A 26 -18.90 8.14 -2.38
N GLY A 27 -17.62 7.78 -2.29
CA GLY A 27 -16.52 8.42 -3.04
C GLY A 27 -16.18 9.88 -2.71
N GLY A 28 -16.90 10.54 -1.80
CA GLY A 28 -16.70 11.95 -1.45
C GLY A 28 -15.72 12.21 -0.29
N THR A 29 -15.45 13.49 -0.03
CA THR A 29 -14.61 13.98 1.09
C THR A 29 -15.40 14.59 2.23
N GLU A 30 -16.61 15.08 1.96
CA GLU A 30 -17.40 15.88 2.91
C GLU A 30 -17.82 15.09 4.15
N THR A 31 -18.10 13.80 3.98
CA THR A 31 -18.59 12.92 5.04
C THR A 31 -17.48 12.11 5.71
N THR A 32 -16.22 12.36 5.35
CA THR A 32 -15.09 11.57 5.84
C THR A 32 -14.78 11.92 7.29
N VAL A 33 -14.81 10.89 8.13
CA VAL A 33 -14.51 10.97 9.56
C VAL A 33 -13.48 9.92 9.95
N TRP A 34 -12.94 10.06 11.16
CA TRP A 34 -12.08 9.04 11.73
C TRP A 34 -12.92 7.88 12.24
N ALA A 35 -12.82 6.73 11.58
CA ALA A 35 -13.50 5.49 11.97
C ALA A 35 -12.53 4.60 12.75
N HIS A 36 -12.78 4.41 14.04
CA HIS A 36 -12.01 3.51 14.90
C HIS A 36 -12.23 2.04 14.47
N LEU A 37 -11.18 1.22 14.59
CA LEU A 37 -11.32 -0.22 14.41
C LEU A 37 -12.11 -0.89 15.53
N ASN A 38 -12.81 -1.96 15.19
CA ASN A 38 -13.67 -2.71 16.08
C ASN A 38 -12.97 -3.98 16.60
N GLY A 39 -12.84 -4.10 17.92
CA GLY A 39 -12.32 -5.30 18.57
C GLY A 39 -11.48 -5.00 19.82
N GLY A 40 -11.50 -5.95 20.76
CA GLY A 40 -10.76 -5.83 22.03
C GLY A 40 -9.24 -5.65 21.84
N ARG A 41 -8.67 -6.27 20.79
CA ARG A 41 -7.25 -6.11 20.42
C ARG A 41 -6.86 -4.67 20.08
N PHE A 42 -7.82 -3.83 19.69
CA PHE A 42 -7.59 -2.41 19.38
C PHE A 42 -7.93 -1.49 20.57
N GLY A 43 -8.17 -2.06 21.75
CA GLY A 43 -8.55 -1.31 22.95
C GLY A 43 -10.02 -0.85 22.97
N LYS A 44 -10.86 -1.37 22.06
CA LYS A 44 -12.32 -1.16 22.12
C LYS A 44 -12.92 -2.04 23.21
N GLY A 45 -13.83 -1.49 23.99
CA GLY A 45 -14.55 -2.19 25.05
C GLY A 45 -15.92 -1.56 25.33
N MET A 46 -16.64 -2.08 26.32
CA MET A 46 -17.90 -1.50 26.76
C MET A 46 -17.65 -0.07 27.27
N GLY A 47 -18.30 0.93 26.64
CA GLY A 47 -18.09 2.35 26.96
C GLY A 47 -16.72 2.92 26.54
N MET A 48 -15.88 2.14 25.86
CA MET A 48 -14.52 2.54 25.49
C MET A 48 -14.29 2.47 23.97
N LYS A 49 -13.99 3.62 23.36
CA LYS A 49 -13.49 3.69 21.97
C LYS A 49 -12.07 3.14 21.90
N ALA A 50 -11.69 2.51 20.78
CA ALA A 50 -10.33 2.04 20.48
C ALA A 50 -9.28 3.16 20.60
N HIS A 51 -7.99 2.80 20.55
CA HIS A 51 -6.90 3.77 20.52
C HIS A 51 -7.10 4.73 19.34
N ASP A 52 -6.86 6.03 19.53
CA ASP A 52 -7.10 7.02 18.47
C ASP A 52 -6.18 6.85 17.27
N VAL A 53 -5.07 6.12 17.41
CA VAL A 53 -4.16 5.74 16.30
C VAL A 53 -4.65 4.53 15.49
N LEU A 54 -5.68 3.81 15.96
CA LEU A 54 -6.17 2.56 15.35
C LEU A 54 -7.53 2.77 14.67
N GLY A 55 -7.47 3.22 13.42
CA GLY A 55 -8.63 3.56 12.62
C GLY A 55 -8.24 3.98 11.20
N GLY A 56 -9.21 4.52 10.47
CA GLY A 56 -8.99 5.01 9.12
C GLY A 56 -9.92 6.16 8.74
N HIS A 57 -9.61 6.80 7.61
CA HIS A 57 -10.48 7.80 6.99
C HIS A 57 -11.63 7.12 6.27
N ALA A 58 -12.82 7.15 6.86
CA ALA A 58 -14.02 6.53 6.29
C ALA A 58 -15.07 7.58 5.98
N CYS A 59 -15.66 7.51 4.79
CA CYS A 59 -16.91 8.20 4.52
C CYS A 59 -18.05 7.60 5.35
N PHE A 60 -19.19 8.31 5.41
CA PHE A 60 -20.35 7.91 6.20
C PHE A 60 -20.77 6.44 5.99
N TRP A 61 -20.87 6.00 4.73
CA TRP A 61 -21.35 4.65 4.42
C TRP A 61 -20.34 3.55 4.75
N CYS A 62 -19.06 3.75 4.42
CA CYS A 62 -18.01 2.81 4.81
C CYS A 62 -17.88 2.73 6.33
N HIS A 63 -17.98 3.86 7.04
CA HIS A 63 -17.94 3.90 8.49
C HIS A 63 -19.07 3.07 9.10
N ARG A 64 -20.32 3.30 8.67
CA ARG A 64 -21.48 2.52 9.10
C ARG A 64 -21.31 1.02 8.82
N TYR A 65 -20.70 0.68 7.68
CA TYR A 65 -20.49 -0.71 7.29
C TYR A 65 -19.47 -1.41 8.20
N ILE A 66 -18.36 -0.74 8.54
CA ILE A 66 -17.33 -1.24 9.48
C ILE A 66 -17.90 -1.39 10.90
N ASP A 67 -18.75 -0.46 11.32
CA ASP A 67 -19.29 -0.42 12.69
C ASP A 67 -20.23 -1.57 13.03
N GLY A 68 -20.87 -2.16 12.02
CA GLY A 68 -21.80 -3.25 12.22
C GLY A 68 -22.47 -3.75 10.97
N GLY A 69 -22.55 -2.92 9.91
CA GLY A 69 -23.26 -3.26 8.68
C GLY A 69 -22.81 -4.59 8.07
N HIS A 70 -21.50 -4.88 8.06
CA HIS A 70 -21.00 -6.17 7.56
C HIS A 70 -21.52 -7.37 8.36
N PHE A 71 -21.58 -7.26 9.69
CA PHE A 71 -21.99 -8.35 10.58
C PHE A 71 -23.51 -8.54 10.66
N THR A 72 -24.29 -7.52 10.28
CA THR A 72 -25.77 -7.60 10.31
C THR A 72 -26.39 -7.80 8.93
N ALA A 73 -25.74 -7.30 7.88
CA ALA A 73 -26.22 -7.34 6.50
C ALA A 73 -25.02 -7.36 5.53
N PRO A 74 -24.32 -8.51 5.43
CA PRO A 74 -23.13 -8.62 4.58
C PRO A 74 -23.50 -8.40 3.10
N GLN A 75 -22.66 -7.63 2.41
CA GLN A 75 -22.74 -7.35 0.96
C GLN A 75 -21.48 -7.81 0.23
N MET A 76 -20.53 -8.36 0.99
CA MET A 76 -19.26 -8.94 0.54
C MET A 76 -18.86 -10.04 1.52
N THR A 77 -17.93 -10.89 1.13
CA THR A 77 -17.36 -11.91 1.99
C THR A 77 -16.52 -11.31 3.10
N ASP A 78 -16.30 -12.06 4.19
CA ASP A 78 -15.41 -11.67 5.28
C ASP A 78 -13.99 -11.34 4.76
N GLY A 79 -13.50 -12.11 3.79
CA GLY A 79 -12.18 -11.89 3.18
C GLY A 79 -12.08 -10.53 2.51
N GLU A 80 -13.04 -10.19 1.64
CA GLU A 80 -13.10 -8.90 0.96
C GLU A 80 -13.28 -7.74 1.95
N PHE A 81 -14.09 -7.95 2.99
CA PHE A 81 -14.27 -6.96 4.04
C PHE A 81 -12.97 -6.69 4.80
N PHE A 82 -12.29 -7.74 5.28
CA PHE A 82 -11.04 -7.57 6.03
C PHE A 82 -9.91 -7.03 5.16
N GLU A 83 -9.84 -7.42 3.88
CA GLU A 83 -8.91 -6.83 2.92
C GLU A 83 -9.16 -5.34 2.74
N GLY A 84 -10.42 -4.92 2.54
CA GLY A 84 -10.77 -3.50 2.43
C GLY A 84 -10.54 -2.72 3.73
N VAL A 85 -10.77 -3.33 4.90
CA VAL A 85 -10.41 -2.73 6.20
C VAL A 85 -8.90 -2.52 6.29
N LEU A 86 -8.11 -3.55 5.97
CA LEU A 86 -6.66 -3.48 6.01
C LEU A 86 -6.11 -2.43 5.03
N GLY A 87 -6.62 -2.41 3.79
CA GLY A 87 -6.29 -1.41 2.79
C GLY A 87 -6.60 0.02 3.25
N GLY A 88 -7.81 0.25 3.79
CA GLY A 88 -8.21 1.58 4.25
C GLY A 88 -7.39 2.09 5.45
N VAL A 89 -7.06 1.21 6.39
CA VAL A 89 -6.21 1.54 7.55
C VAL A 89 -4.78 1.82 7.11
N THR A 90 -4.19 0.95 6.28
CA THR A 90 -2.79 1.11 5.84
C THR A 90 -2.61 2.37 5.01
N GLU A 91 -3.53 2.66 4.09
CA GLU A 91 -3.50 3.92 3.34
C GLU A 91 -3.64 5.13 4.26
N THR A 92 -4.54 5.07 5.25
CA THR A 92 -4.68 6.15 6.24
C THR A 92 -3.39 6.33 7.04
N TYR A 93 -2.73 5.26 7.43
CA TYR A 93 -1.49 5.32 8.19
C TYR A 93 -0.37 6.03 7.41
N VAL A 94 -0.26 5.74 6.10
CA VAL A 94 0.66 6.47 5.21
C VAL A 94 0.31 7.96 5.18
N ARG A 95 -0.98 8.33 5.08
CA ARG A 95 -1.40 9.74 5.13
C ARG A 95 -1.03 10.42 6.44
N LEU A 96 -1.15 9.71 7.57
CA LEU A 96 -0.74 10.25 8.87
C LEU A 96 0.78 10.48 8.96
N ILE A 97 1.59 9.60 8.37
CA ILE A 97 3.05 9.78 8.30
C ILE A 97 3.39 11.00 7.46
N VAL A 98 2.79 11.11 6.27
CA VAL A 98 2.99 12.25 5.36
C VAL A 98 2.54 13.57 6.00
N ALA A 99 1.45 13.54 6.78
CA ALA A 99 0.97 14.70 7.52
C ALA A 99 1.78 15.03 8.79
N GLY A 100 2.82 14.24 9.12
CA GLY A 100 3.64 14.41 10.33
C GLY A 100 2.89 14.13 11.64
N LEU A 101 1.77 13.41 11.57
CA LEU A 101 0.97 13.03 12.74
C LEU A 101 1.43 11.70 13.35
N VAL A 102 1.97 10.81 12.52
CA VAL A 102 2.73 9.63 12.95
C VAL A 102 4.18 9.87 12.57
N ILE A 103 5.06 9.95 13.57
CA ILE A 103 6.48 10.21 13.35
C ILE A 103 7.18 8.87 13.20
N VAL A 104 7.78 8.67 12.03
CA VAL A 104 8.63 7.52 11.73
C VAL A 104 10.03 8.04 11.43
N PRO A 105 11.09 7.54 12.08
CA PRO A 105 12.45 7.85 11.66
C PRO A 105 12.67 7.30 10.25
N LEU A 106 12.93 8.19 9.29
CA LEU A 106 13.21 7.80 7.91
C LEU A 106 14.71 7.63 7.73
N ASP A 107 15.10 6.50 7.13
CA ASP A 107 16.47 6.34 6.66
C ASP A 107 16.75 7.31 5.50
N PRO A 108 17.98 7.84 5.40
CA PRO A 108 18.35 8.65 4.24
C PRO A 108 18.21 7.81 2.97
N GLU A 109 17.67 8.42 1.91
CA GLU A 109 17.59 7.75 0.61
C GLU A 109 19.00 7.44 0.11
N ARG A 110 19.30 6.14 -0.04
CA ARG A 110 20.58 5.68 -0.57
C ARG A 110 20.34 5.04 -1.94
N PRO A 111 20.60 5.76 -3.05
CA PRO A 111 20.41 5.23 -4.38
C PRO A 111 21.25 3.97 -4.59
N ALA A 112 20.79 3.09 -5.48
CA ALA A 112 21.46 1.81 -5.73
C ALA A 112 22.93 1.98 -6.15
N SER A 113 23.26 3.10 -6.80
CA SER A 113 24.63 3.50 -7.18
C SER A 113 25.56 3.72 -5.98
N GLU A 114 25.03 4.13 -4.83
CA GLU A 114 25.80 4.36 -3.60
C GLU A 114 25.94 3.10 -2.73
N ARG A 115 25.30 2.00 -3.14
CA ARG A 115 25.45 0.71 -2.46
C ARG A 115 26.79 0.10 -2.87
N ALA A 116 27.60 -0.26 -1.88
CA ALA A 116 28.86 -0.94 -2.15
C ALA A 116 28.60 -2.23 -2.94
N ALA A 117 29.31 -2.41 -4.05
CA ALA A 117 29.25 -3.65 -4.80
C ALA A 117 29.74 -4.80 -3.90
N LYS A 118 29.00 -5.90 -3.88
CA LYS A 118 29.48 -7.11 -3.19
C LYS A 118 30.83 -7.51 -3.79
N PRO A 119 31.84 -7.81 -2.96
CA PRO A 119 33.15 -8.20 -3.47
C PRO A 119 33.00 -9.41 -4.39
N ARG A 120 33.68 -9.36 -5.55
CA ARG A 120 33.70 -10.50 -6.47
C ARG A 120 34.43 -11.65 -5.79
N LYS A 121 33.93 -12.88 -6.00
CA LYS A 121 34.65 -14.09 -5.57
C LYS A 121 36.08 -14.07 -6.14
N PRO A 122 37.08 -14.59 -5.41
CA PRO A 122 38.44 -14.81 -5.92
C PRO A 122 38.40 -15.59 -7.25
N PRO A 123 39.32 -15.33 -8.21
CA PRO A 123 39.31 -15.97 -9.52
C PRO A 123 39.18 -17.50 -9.47
N GLU A 124 39.76 -18.14 -8.46
CA GLU A 124 39.79 -19.59 -8.25
C GLU A 124 38.42 -20.15 -7.86
N GLN A 125 37.57 -19.32 -7.23
CA GLN A 125 36.23 -19.65 -6.77
C GLN A 125 35.13 -19.20 -7.75
N ARG A 126 35.51 -18.60 -8.89
CA ARG A 126 34.56 -18.22 -9.93
C ARG A 126 34.18 -19.44 -10.74
N THR A 127 32.89 -19.65 -10.95
CA THR A 127 32.39 -20.64 -11.91
C THR A 127 32.98 -20.34 -13.29
N LYS A 128 33.72 -21.30 -13.86
CA LYS A 128 34.24 -21.16 -15.23
C LYS A 128 33.07 -21.14 -16.19
N ILE A 129 32.94 -20.04 -16.92
CA ILE A 129 31.98 -19.95 -18.01
C ILE A 129 32.63 -20.63 -19.21
N ASN A 130 32.06 -21.75 -19.65
CA ASN A 130 32.44 -22.32 -20.94
C ASN A 130 31.91 -21.39 -22.02
N SER A 131 32.80 -20.61 -22.65
CA SER A 131 32.43 -19.80 -23.80
C SER A 131 32.07 -20.73 -24.94
N ARG A 132 30.78 -20.84 -25.25
CA ARG A 132 30.36 -21.30 -26.58
C ARG A 132 30.70 -20.17 -27.56
N ASN A 133 31.79 -20.34 -28.29
CA ASN A 133 32.17 -19.44 -29.39
C ASN A 133 31.48 -19.81 -30.71
N ASP A 134 30.60 -20.82 -30.69
CA ASP A 134 29.69 -21.13 -31.80
C ASP A 134 28.61 -20.04 -31.87
N TRP A 135 29.00 -18.89 -32.40
CA TRP A 135 28.05 -17.90 -32.87
C TRP A 135 27.25 -18.54 -34.01
N PRO A 136 25.91 -18.57 -33.96
CA PRO A 136 25.11 -19.10 -35.05
C PRO A 136 25.43 -18.32 -36.33
N THR A 137 26.14 -18.97 -37.25
CA THR A 137 26.48 -18.39 -38.55
C THR A 137 25.20 -18.27 -39.38
N GLY A 138 25.02 -17.15 -40.07
CA GLY A 138 23.83 -16.89 -40.90
C GLY A 138 22.67 -16.18 -40.20
N GLN A 139 22.69 -16.03 -38.87
CA GLN A 139 21.74 -15.14 -38.18
C GLN A 139 22.23 -13.69 -38.26
N LYS A 140 21.72 -12.93 -39.24
CA LYS A 140 21.91 -11.47 -39.24
C LYS A 140 21.04 -10.86 -38.16
N ILE A 141 21.65 -10.17 -37.19
CA ILE A 141 20.94 -9.31 -36.24
C ILE A 141 20.16 -8.29 -37.07
N GLN A 142 18.83 -8.32 -37.00
CA GLN A 142 18.02 -7.33 -37.71
C GLN A 142 18.26 -5.97 -37.09
N SER A 143 18.83 -5.07 -37.89
CA SER A 143 19.00 -3.69 -37.46
C SER A 143 17.65 -2.96 -37.50
N ARG A 144 17.55 -1.87 -36.76
CA ARG A 144 16.37 -1.00 -36.79
C ARG A 144 16.09 -0.44 -38.21
N ASN A 145 17.13 -0.32 -39.03
CA ASN A 145 17.00 0.09 -40.43
C ASN A 145 16.46 -1.03 -41.33
N ASP A 146 16.79 -2.30 -41.05
CA ASP A 146 16.24 -3.45 -41.77
C ASP A 146 14.73 -3.60 -41.53
N LEU A 147 14.28 -3.34 -40.30
CA LEU A 147 12.86 -3.34 -39.95
C LEU A 147 12.10 -2.21 -40.66
N ARG A 148 12.65 -0.98 -40.65
CA ARG A 148 12.05 0.18 -41.32
C ARG A 148 11.95 0.04 -42.84
N LYS A 149 12.86 -0.69 -43.49
CA LYS A 149 12.78 -0.96 -44.93
C LYS A 149 11.62 -1.88 -45.27
N ARG A 150 11.26 -2.82 -44.40
CA ARG A 150 10.13 -3.75 -44.60
C ARG A 150 8.77 -3.09 -44.47
N GLU A 151 8.65 -2.07 -43.62
CA GLU A 151 7.41 -1.29 -43.46
C GLU A 151 7.09 -0.37 -44.66
N ARG A 152 8.04 -0.23 -45.61
CA ARG A 152 7.91 0.64 -46.79
C ARG A 152 7.66 -0.11 -48.10
N THR A 153 7.59 -1.45 -48.05
CA THR A 153 7.24 -2.35 -49.16
C THR A 153 5.90 -3.00 -48.86
#